data_AF-A0A7K7AJC2-F1
#
_entry.id   AF-A0A7K7AJC2-F1
#
_cell.length_a   1.000
_cell.length_b   1.000
_cell.length_c   1.000
_cell.angle_alpha   90.00
_cell.angle_beta   90.00
_cell.angle_gamma   90.00
#
_symmetry.space_group_name_H-M   'P 1'
#
loop_
_entity.id
_entity.type
_entity.pdbx_description
1 polymer ?
#
loop_
_entity_poly.entity_id
_entity_poly.type
_entity_poly.pdbx_seq_one_letter_code
_entity_poly.pdbx_strand_id
1 'polypeptide(L)'
;PLPRCPSQPLLPGSDWGNGVRLSLQCASQIPEARAVLEILERCPRQPRKGHFPVIVVEGLDATGKTTLTESVKDALNAVLLRSPPPCISQWRTIFDNEPALIRRAFYAAGNYILASEIAKASTQSPVIVDRYWHSTAAYAIATEINGKVEDLPPTHHEVYQWPEDLLKPDLVLLLTLSPEERTRRLRGRGLEKTKEEAELESNNLFRQKVEESYRRMVNPACQEVDASPSKEEVLKTVLQLIKKYCGL
;
A
#
# COMPACT_ATOMS: atom_id res chain seq x y z
N PRO A 1 10.67 -20.46 -24.65
CA PRO A 1 11.39 -20.53 -23.35
C PRO A 1 10.66 -19.66 -22.31
N LEU A 2 10.25 -20.23 -21.17
CA LEU A 2 9.75 -19.42 -20.06
C LEU A 2 10.87 -18.45 -19.60
N PRO A 3 10.56 -17.19 -19.29
CA PRO A 3 11.56 -16.26 -18.76
C PRO A 3 12.15 -16.84 -17.47
N ARG A 4 13.46 -16.65 -17.25
CA ARG A 4 14.09 -17.02 -15.98
C ARG A 4 13.49 -16.15 -14.89
N CYS A 5 13.02 -16.79 -13.82
CA CYS A 5 12.48 -16.05 -12.69
C CYS A 5 13.57 -15.24 -12.02
N PRO A 6 13.24 -14.02 -11.57
CA PRO A 6 14.21 -13.21 -10.87
C PRO A 6 14.71 -13.98 -9.66
N SER A 7 16.02 -14.15 -9.56
CA SER A 7 16.69 -14.76 -8.41
C SER A 7 16.77 -13.79 -7.22
N GLN A 8 16.38 -12.53 -7.43
CA GLN A 8 16.37 -11.47 -6.43
C GLN A 8 14.94 -11.17 -5.97
N PRO A 9 14.76 -10.77 -4.70
CA PRO A 9 13.46 -10.34 -4.20
C PRO A 9 12.96 -9.10 -4.94
N LEU A 10 11.63 -9.04 -5.14
CA LEU A 10 10.96 -7.86 -5.70
C LEU A 10 10.96 -6.72 -4.68
N LEU A 11 12.11 -6.06 -4.53
CA LEU A 11 12.25 -4.83 -3.76
C LEU A 11 11.87 -3.63 -4.64
N PRO A 12 11.33 -2.56 -4.03
CA PRO A 12 11.09 -1.31 -4.75
C PRO A 12 12.38 -0.69 -5.31
N GLY A 13 12.30 -0.06 -6.47
CA GLY A 13 13.44 0.56 -7.16
C GLY A 13 13.06 1.17 -8.52
N SER A 14 14.07 1.59 -9.29
CA SER A 14 13.93 2.37 -10.55
C SER A 14 13.32 1.62 -11.74
N ASP A 15 13.03 0.32 -11.62
CA ASP A 15 12.32 -0.45 -12.65
C ASP A 15 11.31 -1.44 -12.04
N TRP A 16 10.57 -0.95 -11.05
CA TRP A 16 9.66 -1.78 -10.25
C TRP A 16 8.60 -2.46 -11.14
N GLY A 17 8.06 -1.76 -12.14
CA GLY A 17 7.01 -2.30 -13.01
C GLY A 17 7.46 -3.45 -13.91
N ASN A 18 8.72 -3.48 -14.37
CA ASN A 18 9.23 -4.63 -15.12
C ASN A 18 9.46 -5.84 -14.21
N GLY A 19 9.98 -5.62 -12.99
CA GLY A 19 10.13 -6.68 -11.99
C GLY A 19 8.80 -7.38 -11.67
N VAL A 20 7.72 -6.60 -11.57
CA VAL A 20 6.35 -7.12 -11.36
C VAL A 20 5.91 -8.00 -12.52
N ARG A 21 6.04 -7.52 -13.76
CA ARG A 21 5.63 -8.27 -14.97
C ARG A 21 6.41 -9.57 -15.10
N LEU A 22 7.72 -9.53 -14.89
CA LEU A 22 8.57 -10.71 -14.95
C LEU A 22 8.16 -11.74 -13.88
N SER A 23 7.87 -11.29 -12.67
CA SER A 23 7.45 -12.15 -11.56
C SER A 23 6.10 -12.83 -11.86
N LEU A 24 5.13 -12.09 -12.43
CA LEU A 24 3.84 -12.67 -12.84
C LEU A 24 3.96 -13.62 -14.04
N GLN A 25 4.80 -13.31 -15.03
CA GLN A 25 5.09 -14.22 -16.15
C GLN A 25 5.69 -15.55 -15.66
N CYS A 26 6.52 -15.48 -14.62
CA CYS A 26 7.07 -16.65 -13.95
C CYS A 26 6.08 -17.47 -13.13
N ALA A 27 4.96 -16.86 -12.77
CA ALA A 27 3.83 -17.53 -12.13
C ALA A 27 2.75 -17.92 -13.14
N SER A 28 3.04 -17.93 -14.45
CA SER A 28 2.04 -18.20 -15.50
C SER A 28 1.38 -19.58 -15.43
N GLN A 29 1.92 -20.51 -14.64
CA GLN A 29 1.28 -21.77 -14.27
C GLN A 29 0.05 -21.58 -13.35
N ILE A 30 -0.04 -20.46 -12.64
CA ILE A 30 -1.20 -20.04 -11.86
C ILE A 30 -2.15 -19.30 -12.81
N PRO A 31 -3.36 -19.83 -13.10
CA PRO A 31 -4.28 -19.21 -14.05
C PRO A 31 -4.59 -17.74 -13.73
N GLU A 32 -4.73 -17.41 -12.45
CA GLU A 32 -5.01 -16.07 -11.96
C GLU A 32 -3.82 -15.12 -12.19
N ALA A 33 -2.58 -15.59 -12.13
CA ALA A 33 -1.41 -14.75 -12.42
C ALA A 33 -1.39 -14.30 -13.88
N ARG A 34 -1.81 -15.19 -14.80
CA ARG A 34 -2.00 -14.84 -16.21
C ARG A 34 -3.10 -13.80 -16.38
N ALA A 35 -4.23 -13.96 -15.71
CA ALA A 35 -5.34 -13.02 -15.80
C ALA A 35 -4.98 -11.64 -15.23
N VAL A 36 -4.25 -11.58 -14.10
CA VAL A 36 -3.70 -10.32 -13.55
C VAL A 36 -2.75 -9.66 -14.56
N LEU A 37 -1.85 -10.43 -15.17
CA LEU A 37 -0.92 -9.92 -16.16
C LEU A 37 -1.65 -9.34 -17.39
N GLU A 38 -2.66 -10.04 -17.91
CA GLU A 38 -3.47 -9.57 -19.04
C GLU A 38 -4.21 -8.26 -18.72
N ILE A 39 -4.71 -8.09 -17.49
CA ILE A 39 -5.31 -6.83 -17.04
C ILE A 39 -4.25 -5.73 -16.98
N LEU A 40 -3.09 -6.01 -16.36
CA LEU A 40 -1.99 -5.08 -16.22
C LEU A 40 -1.43 -4.61 -17.57
N GLU A 41 -1.39 -5.48 -18.58
CA GLU A 41 -0.91 -5.15 -19.93
C GLU A 41 -1.86 -4.21 -20.70
N ARG A 42 -3.14 -4.16 -20.31
CA ARG A 42 -4.13 -3.22 -20.87
C ARG A 42 -4.07 -1.84 -20.21
N CYS A 43 -3.41 -1.72 -19.07
CA CYS A 43 -3.24 -0.44 -18.37
C CYS A 43 -2.18 0.44 -19.08
N PRO A 44 -2.39 1.78 -19.10
CA PRO A 44 -1.33 2.70 -19.50
C PRO A 44 -0.07 2.49 -18.65
N ARG A 45 1.11 2.54 -19.27
CA ARG A 45 2.39 2.30 -18.55
C ARG A 45 2.71 3.39 -17.52
N GLN A 46 2.37 4.64 -17.80
CA GLN A 46 2.62 5.79 -16.93
C GLN A 46 1.37 6.69 -16.89
N PRO A 47 0.32 6.29 -16.16
CA PRO A 47 -0.87 7.09 -16.06
C PRO A 47 -0.57 8.39 -15.29
N ARG A 48 -1.11 9.50 -15.76
CA ARG A 48 -0.97 10.82 -15.10
C ARG A 48 -2.25 11.14 -14.35
N LYS A 49 -2.11 11.64 -13.12
CA LYS A 49 -3.25 12.14 -12.33
C LYS A 49 -3.90 13.35 -13.02
N GLY A 50 -5.19 13.53 -12.77
CA GLY A 50 -5.92 14.73 -13.14
C GLY A 50 -5.58 15.92 -12.23
N HIS A 51 -6.47 16.92 -12.22
CA HIS A 51 -6.26 18.17 -11.49
C HIS A 51 -6.69 18.08 -10.02
N PHE A 52 -7.51 17.11 -9.65
CA PHE A 52 -7.86 16.89 -8.24
C PHE A 52 -6.78 16.11 -7.50
N PRO A 53 -6.64 16.32 -6.18
CA PRO A 53 -5.59 15.69 -5.41
C PRO A 53 -5.85 14.20 -5.17
N VAL A 54 -4.76 13.45 -5.07
CA VAL A 54 -4.74 12.03 -4.70
C VAL A 54 -4.12 11.89 -3.32
N ILE A 55 -4.90 11.38 -2.37
CA ILE A 55 -4.49 11.19 -0.97
C ILE A 55 -4.48 9.70 -0.66
N VAL A 56 -3.34 9.17 -0.25
CA VAL A 56 -3.21 7.78 0.22
C VAL A 56 -3.29 7.75 1.73
N VAL A 57 -4.07 6.84 2.28
CA VAL A 57 -4.12 6.53 3.70
C VAL A 57 -3.46 5.17 3.93
N GLU A 58 -2.36 5.19 4.65
CA GLU A 58 -1.54 4.03 5.03
C GLU A 58 -1.64 3.76 6.53
N GLY A 59 -1.15 2.59 6.95
CA GLY A 59 -1.07 2.20 8.35
C GLY A 59 -1.30 0.70 8.53
N LEU A 60 -0.93 0.18 9.70
CA LEU A 60 -1.16 -1.22 10.05
C LEU A 60 -2.65 -1.54 10.17
N ASP A 61 -3.00 -2.82 10.21
CA ASP A 61 -4.39 -3.22 10.46
C ASP A 61 -4.87 -2.77 11.85
N ALA A 62 -6.19 -2.58 11.97
CA ALA A 62 -6.85 -2.03 13.15
C ALA A 62 -6.43 -0.60 13.60
N THR A 63 -5.76 0.18 12.75
CA THR A 63 -5.52 1.62 13.02
C THR A 63 -6.73 2.52 12.73
N GLY A 64 -7.80 1.99 12.13
CA GLY A 64 -9.03 2.75 11.83
C GLY A 64 -9.14 3.30 10.41
N LYS A 65 -8.22 2.92 9.49
CA LYS A 65 -8.19 3.37 8.08
C LYS A 65 -9.56 3.32 7.39
N THR A 66 -10.25 2.18 7.44
CA THR A 66 -11.54 2.01 6.75
C THR A 66 -12.60 2.98 7.27
N THR A 67 -12.61 3.29 8.57
CA THR A 67 -13.55 4.27 9.12
C THR A 67 -13.19 5.68 8.66
N LEU A 68 -11.90 6.05 8.78
CA LEU A 68 -11.43 7.38 8.39
C LEU A 68 -11.64 7.66 6.91
N THR A 69 -11.27 6.71 6.04
CA THR A 69 -11.35 6.88 4.59
C THR A 69 -12.78 7.08 4.10
N GLU A 70 -13.76 6.37 4.68
CA GLU A 70 -15.18 6.61 4.40
C GLU A 70 -15.61 8.01 4.87
N SER A 71 -15.24 8.42 6.08
CA SER A 71 -15.59 9.76 6.58
C SER A 71 -14.95 10.89 5.76
N VAL A 72 -13.70 10.74 5.32
CA VAL A 72 -13.02 11.71 4.44
C VAL A 72 -13.66 11.73 3.06
N LYS A 73 -14.02 10.56 2.52
CA LYS A 73 -14.73 10.43 1.25
C LYS A 73 -16.03 11.22 1.27
N ASP A 74 -16.85 11.03 2.30
CA ASP A 74 -18.11 11.75 2.46
C ASP A 74 -17.90 13.26 2.66
N ALA A 75 -16.93 13.66 3.49
CA ALA A 75 -16.65 15.06 3.79
C ALA A 75 -16.14 15.88 2.59
N LEU A 76 -15.40 15.24 1.68
CA LEU A 76 -14.80 15.89 0.50
C LEU A 76 -15.54 15.58 -0.81
N ASN A 77 -16.64 14.81 -0.76
CA ASN A 77 -17.31 14.25 -1.94
C ASN A 77 -16.30 13.58 -2.90
N ALA A 78 -15.36 12.84 -2.31
CA ALA A 78 -14.25 12.21 -3.00
C ALA A 78 -14.62 10.80 -3.49
N VAL A 79 -13.79 10.23 -4.34
CA VAL A 79 -13.86 8.80 -4.68
C VAL A 79 -12.92 8.01 -3.76
N LEU A 80 -13.40 6.94 -3.15
CA LEU A 80 -12.59 6.02 -2.36
C LEU A 80 -12.23 4.79 -3.19
N LEU A 81 -10.94 4.59 -3.42
CA LEU A 81 -10.38 3.40 -4.06
C LEU A 81 -9.55 2.59 -3.05
N ARG A 82 -9.38 1.28 -3.31
CA ARG A 82 -8.71 0.36 -2.38
C ARG A 82 -7.74 -0.54 -3.13
N SER A 83 -6.64 -0.90 -2.48
CA SER A 83 -5.69 -1.89 -3.01
C SER A 83 -5.84 -3.27 -2.34
N PRO A 84 -5.92 -4.38 -3.11
CA PRO A 84 -5.96 -4.44 -4.57
C PRO A 84 -7.33 -3.99 -5.13
N PRO A 85 -7.39 -3.53 -6.39
CA PRO A 85 -8.62 -3.04 -7.00
C PRO A 85 -9.66 -4.15 -7.20
N PRO A 86 -10.97 -3.83 -7.30
CA PRO A 86 -12.05 -4.80 -7.39
C PRO A 86 -11.92 -5.81 -8.53
N CYS A 87 -11.24 -5.45 -9.63
CA CYS A 87 -11.07 -6.33 -10.78
C CYS A 87 -10.13 -7.52 -10.53
N ILE A 88 -9.31 -7.48 -9.49
CA ILE A 88 -8.39 -8.58 -9.12
C ILE A 88 -8.53 -9.01 -7.65
N SER A 89 -9.34 -8.31 -6.84
CA SER A 89 -9.43 -8.53 -5.40
C SER A 89 -9.98 -9.91 -5.04
N GLN A 90 -10.77 -10.53 -5.91
CA GLN A 90 -11.28 -11.89 -5.76
C GLN A 90 -10.17 -12.95 -5.69
N TRP A 91 -8.97 -12.67 -6.22
CA TRP A 91 -7.85 -13.60 -6.22
C TRP A 91 -6.92 -13.42 -5.01
N ARG A 92 -7.20 -12.47 -4.12
CA ARG A 92 -6.38 -12.19 -2.93
C ARG A 92 -6.03 -13.46 -2.14
N THR A 93 -7.03 -14.28 -1.81
CA THR A 93 -6.82 -15.50 -1.02
C THR A 93 -5.89 -16.50 -1.70
N ILE A 94 -5.88 -16.56 -3.03
CA ILE A 94 -4.99 -17.44 -3.79
C ILE A 94 -3.54 -16.95 -3.59
N PHE A 95 -3.28 -15.69 -3.90
CA PHE A 95 -1.94 -15.10 -3.80
C PHE A 95 -1.41 -14.97 -2.37
N ASP A 96 -2.28 -14.81 -1.36
CA ASP A 96 -1.86 -14.78 0.04
C ASP A 96 -1.24 -16.11 0.51
N ASN A 97 -1.57 -17.21 -0.17
CA ASN A 97 -1.03 -18.55 0.08
C ASN A 97 0.20 -18.89 -0.77
N GLU A 98 0.57 -18.03 -1.72
CA GLU A 98 1.75 -18.21 -2.56
C GLU A 98 3.05 -17.75 -1.86
N PRO A 99 4.23 -18.18 -2.34
CA PRO A 99 5.51 -17.66 -1.86
C PRO A 99 5.59 -16.13 -1.92
N ALA A 100 6.38 -15.55 -1.02
CA ALA A 100 6.44 -14.10 -0.82
C ALA A 100 6.70 -13.30 -2.11
N LEU A 101 7.53 -13.82 -3.02
CA LEU A 101 7.79 -13.20 -4.32
C LEU A 101 6.51 -13.05 -5.17
N ILE A 102 5.72 -14.12 -5.29
CA ILE A 102 4.50 -14.15 -6.12
C ILE A 102 3.39 -13.34 -5.46
N ARG A 103 3.22 -13.48 -4.14
CA ARG A 103 2.30 -12.66 -3.35
C ARG A 103 2.57 -11.16 -3.55
N ARG A 104 3.84 -10.75 -3.45
CA ARG A 104 4.23 -9.34 -3.67
C ARG A 104 3.97 -8.89 -5.11
N ALA A 105 4.23 -9.74 -6.10
CA ALA A 105 3.97 -9.41 -7.49
C ALA A 105 2.47 -9.12 -7.73
N PHE A 106 1.57 -9.87 -7.08
CA PHE A 106 0.12 -9.60 -7.14
C PHE A 106 -0.25 -8.23 -6.57
N TYR A 107 0.17 -7.92 -5.34
CA TYR A 107 -0.12 -6.62 -4.72
C TYR A 107 0.51 -5.45 -5.49
N ALA A 108 1.73 -5.65 -5.98
CA ALA A 108 2.42 -4.68 -6.80
C ALA A 108 1.70 -4.42 -8.13
N ALA A 109 1.26 -5.46 -8.83
CA ALA A 109 0.43 -5.34 -10.03
C ALA A 109 -0.89 -4.63 -9.75
N GLY A 110 -1.51 -4.93 -8.59
CA GLY A 110 -2.68 -4.21 -8.10
C GLY A 110 -2.46 -2.71 -8.01
N ASN A 111 -1.29 -2.25 -7.56
CA ASN A 111 -0.98 -0.81 -7.50
C ASN A 111 -0.88 -0.17 -8.90
N TYR A 112 -0.32 -0.86 -9.90
CA TYR A 112 -0.29 -0.34 -11.28
C TYR A 112 -1.67 -0.31 -11.94
N ILE A 113 -2.49 -1.33 -11.70
CA ILE A 113 -3.87 -1.37 -12.20
C ILE A 113 -4.66 -0.22 -11.56
N LEU A 114 -4.55 -0.09 -10.23
CA LEU A 114 -5.19 0.97 -9.47
C LEU A 114 -4.71 2.37 -9.89
N ALA A 115 -3.44 2.54 -10.29
CA ALA A 115 -2.92 3.80 -10.84
C ALA A 115 -3.76 4.31 -12.03
N SER A 116 -4.25 3.39 -12.87
CA SER A 116 -5.10 3.72 -14.01
C SER A 116 -6.49 4.21 -13.59
N GLU A 117 -7.04 3.65 -12.52
CA GLU A 117 -8.32 4.07 -11.94
C GLU A 117 -8.18 5.43 -11.24
N ILE A 118 -7.11 5.63 -10.47
CA ILE A 118 -6.75 6.90 -9.83
C ILE A 118 -6.64 8.01 -10.87
N ALA A 119 -5.93 7.76 -11.97
CA ALA A 119 -5.75 8.75 -13.03
C ALA A 119 -7.08 9.21 -13.63
N LYS A 120 -8.02 8.29 -13.84
CA LYS A 120 -9.37 8.61 -14.34
C LYS A 120 -10.17 9.38 -13.29
N ALA A 121 -10.25 8.88 -12.07
CA ALA A 121 -11.05 9.47 -10.99
C ALA A 121 -10.59 10.90 -10.63
N SER A 122 -9.27 11.13 -10.57
CA SER A 122 -8.68 12.44 -10.24
C SER A 122 -8.91 13.52 -11.31
N THR A 123 -9.54 13.20 -12.44
CA THR A 123 -10.03 14.22 -13.40
C THR A 123 -11.37 14.82 -12.99
N GLN A 124 -12.10 14.21 -12.05
CA GLN A 124 -13.48 14.57 -11.72
C GLN A 124 -13.69 14.95 -10.25
N SER A 125 -12.92 14.35 -9.33
CA SER A 125 -13.02 14.65 -7.89
C SER A 125 -11.74 14.25 -7.14
N PRO A 126 -11.56 14.70 -5.89
CA PRO A 126 -10.48 14.19 -5.04
C PRO A 126 -10.54 12.67 -4.92
N VAL A 127 -9.38 12.03 -4.80
CA VAL A 127 -9.28 10.57 -4.70
C VAL A 127 -8.62 10.19 -3.38
N ILE A 128 -9.33 9.39 -2.59
CA ILE A 128 -8.80 8.76 -1.37
C ILE A 128 -8.44 7.31 -1.71
N VAL A 129 -7.25 6.87 -1.32
CA VAL A 129 -6.77 5.51 -1.60
C VAL A 129 -6.45 4.82 -0.27
N ASP A 130 -7.16 3.72 0.04
CA ASP A 130 -6.85 2.87 1.21
C ASP A 130 -5.79 1.84 0.80
N ARG A 131 -4.56 2.07 1.30
CA ARG A 131 -3.31 1.37 0.96
C ARG A 131 -2.89 1.50 -0.50
N TYR A 132 -1.59 1.70 -0.72
CA TYR A 132 -1.02 1.76 -2.06
C TYR A 132 0.40 1.17 -2.09
N TRP A 133 1.35 1.87 -2.72
CA TRP A 133 2.73 1.38 -2.84
C TRP A 133 3.45 1.26 -1.50
N HIS A 134 3.31 2.23 -0.57
CA HIS A 134 4.00 2.20 0.72
C HIS A 134 3.68 0.93 1.50
N SER A 135 2.42 0.48 1.50
CA SER A 135 2.03 -0.82 2.07
C SER A 135 2.81 -1.99 1.45
N THR A 136 2.93 -2.05 0.12
CA THR A 136 3.64 -3.15 -0.53
C THR A 136 5.15 -3.10 -0.24
N ALA A 137 5.73 -1.90 -0.29
CA ALA A 137 7.15 -1.64 -0.09
C ALA A 137 7.59 -1.91 1.36
N ALA A 138 6.87 -1.38 2.35
CA ALA A 138 7.24 -1.50 3.76
C ALA A 138 7.28 -2.97 4.21
N TYR A 139 6.31 -3.78 3.78
CA TYR A 139 6.30 -5.21 4.10
C TYR A 139 7.37 -5.98 3.35
N ALA A 140 7.60 -5.67 2.07
CA ALA A 140 8.68 -6.29 1.32
C ALA A 140 10.05 -6.06 1.98
N ILE A 141 10.35 -4.83 2.38
CA ILE A 141 11.59 -4.47 3.06
C ILE A 141 11.69 -5.20 4.41
N ALA A 142 10.63 -5.19 5.22
CA ALA A 142 10.62 -5.84 6.52
C ALA A 142 10.78 -7.37 6.45
N THR A 143 10.28 -8.01 5.39
CA THR A 143 10.41 -9.45 5.16
C THR A 143 11.79 -9.84 4.67
N GLU A 144 12.38 -9.10 3.73
CA GLU A 144 13.65 -9.48 3.09
C GLU A 144 14.88 -9.15 3.93
N ILE A 145 14.80 -8.12 4.78
CA ILE A 145 15.91 -7.75 5.64
C ILE A 145 15.85 -8.56 6.93
N ASN A 146 16.77 -9.50 7.06
CA ASN A 146 16.99 -10.26 8.28
C ASN A 146 17.63 -9.40 9.37
N GLY A 147 17.36 -9.72 10.63
CA GLY A 147 17.91 -8.99 11.76
C GLY A 147 16.96 -7.94 12.32
N LYS A 148 17.55 -6.90 12.91
CA LYS A 148 16.88 -5.88 13.71
C LYS A 148 16.49 -4.65 12.88
N VAL A 149 15.87 -3.67 13.53
CA VAL A 149 15.47 -2.40 12.91
C VAL A 149 16.68 -1.60 12.43
N GLU A 150 17.82 -1.74 13.12
CA GLU A 150 19.08 -1.07 12.74
C GLU A 150 19.69 -1.64 11.46
N ASP A 151 19.35 -2.89 11.11
CA ASP A 151 19.82 -3.58 9.90
C ASP A 151 19.01 -3.18 8.65
N LEU A 152 17.91 -2.43 8.82
CA LEU A 152 17.17 -1.86 7.70
C LEU A 152 18.06 -0.89 6.91
N PRO A 153 17.91 -0.82 5.57
CA PRO A 153 18.63 0.14 4.74
C PRO A 153 18.57 1.56 5.32
N PRO A 154 19.64 2.35 5.23
CA PRO A 154 19.68 3.69 5.83
C PRO A 154 18.59 4.60 5.25
N THR A 155 18.26 5.68 5.96
CA THR A 155 17.38 6.71 5.43
C THR A 155 17.89 7.19 4.06
N HIS A 156 16.95 7.53 3.16
CA HIS A 156 17.25 7.94 1.78
C HIS A 156 17.82 6.85 0.85
N HIS A 157 17.96 5.59 1.30
CA HIS A 157 18.26 4.47 0.41
C HIS A 157 17.19 4.36 -0.70
N GLU A 158 17.59 3.94 -1.91
CA GLU A 158 16.73 3.90 -3.10
C GLU A 158 15.46 3.06 -2.92
N VAL A 159 15.52 2.03 -2.08
CA VAL A 159 14.38 1.15 -1.74
C VAL A 159 13.20 1.88 -1.10
N TYR A 160 13.46 3.05 -0.52
CA TYR A 160 12.44 3.92 0.09
C TYR A 160 11.92 4.99 -0.86
N GLN A 161 12.51 5.12 -2.05
CA GLN A 161 12.09 6.07 -3.06
C GLN A 161 10.85 5.53 -3.76
N TRP A 162 9.86 6.41 -3.91
CA TRP A 162 8.72 6.14 -4.77
C TRP A 162 9.17 5.80 -6.20
N PRO A 163 8.60 4.75 -6.82
CA PRO A 163 8.99 4.31 -8.14
C PRO A 163 8.59 5.33 -9.22
N GLU A 164 9.49 5.60 -10.16
CA GLU A 164 9.30 6.62 -11.19
C GLU A 164 8.17 6.31 -12.18
N ASP A 165 7.84 5.02 -12.34
CA ASP A 165 6.83 4.52 -13.28
C ASP A 165 5.44 4.36 -12.66
N LEU A 166 5.25 4.68 -11.37
CA LEU A 166 3.95 4.63 -10.70
C LEU A 166 3.38 6.03 -10.46
N LEU A 167 2.08 6.19 -10.67
CA LEU A 167 1.37 7.44 -10.40
C LEU A 167 1.55 7.89 -8.96
N LYS A 168 2.26 9.00 -8.78
CA LYS A 168 2.59 9.54 -7.46
C LYS A 168 1.41 10.29 -6.83
N PRO A 169 1.06 10.02 -5.56
CA PRO A 169 0.03 10.78 -4.85
C PRO A 169 0.53 12.16 -4.40
N ASP A 170 -0.39 13.06 -4.08
CA ASP A 170 -0.09 14.40 -3.57
C ASP A 170 0.20 14.40 -2.06
N LEU A 171 -0.44 13.50 -1.32
CA LEU A 171 -0.29 13.35 0.12
C LEU A 171 -0.39 11.88 0.53
N VAL A 172 0.45 11.47 1.49
CA VAL A 172 0.37 10.16 2.13
C VAL A 172 0.21 10.38 3.63
N LEU A 173 -0.88 9.87 4.19
CA LEU A 173 -1.19 9.93 5.60
C LEU A 173 -0.95 8.55 6.22
N LEU A 174 -0.04 8.47 7.19
CA LEU A 174 0.24 7.23 7.91
C LEU A 174 -0.48 7.25 9.25
N LEU A 175 -1.53 6.44 9.39
CA LEU A 175 -2.20 6.27 10.66
C LEU A 175 -1.34 5.44 11.60
N THR A 176 -0.92 6.06 12.70
CA THR A 176 -0.15 5.43 13.76
C THR A 176 -1.03 5.21 14.99
N LEU A 177 -0.74 4.13 15.72
CA LEU A 177 -1.48 3.75 16.91
C LEU A 177 -0.56 2.94 17.81
N SER A 178 -0.70 3.07 19.13
CA SER A 178 0.12 2.26 20.04
C SER A 178 -0.14 0.76 19.83
N PRO A 179 0.88 -0.11 20.03
CA PRO A 179 0.71 -1.55 19.92
C PRO A 179 -0.38 -2.11 20.84
N GLU A 180 -0.52 -1.56 22.03
CA GLU A 180 -1.50 -1.96 23.03
C GLU A 180 -2.92 -1.66 22.54
N GLU A 181 -3.12 -0.46 22.02
CA GLU A 181 -4.41 -0.02 21.50
C GLU A 181 -4.80 -0.78 20.22
N ARG A 182 -3.83 -1.05 19.33
CA ARG A 182 -4.04 -1.90 18.15
C ARG A 182 -4.49 -3.30 18.55
N THR A 183 -3.83 -3.90 19.54
CA THR A 183 -4.19 -5.24 20.07
C THR A 183 -5.60 -5.24 20.67
N ARG A 184 -5.96 -4.19 21.42
CA ARG A 184 -7.31 -4.00 21.96
C ARG A 184 -8.37 -3.98 20.86
N ARG A 185 -8.15 -3.20 19.79
CA ARG A 185 -9.08 -3.07 18.66
C ARG A 185 -9.19 -4.37 17.85
N LEU A 186 -8.09 -5.10 17.64
CA LEU A 186 -8.10 -6.41 16.97
C LEU A 186 -8.96 -7.42 17.74
N ARG A 187 -8.82 -7.50 19.06
CA ARG A 187 -9.62 -8.39 19.91
C ARG A 187 -11.11 -8.02 19.88
N GLY A 188 -11.42 -6.73 19.86
CA GLY A 188 -12.81 -6.23 19.81
C GLY A 188 -13.53 -6.48 18.48
N ARG A 189 -12.81 -6.78 17.39
CA ARG A 189 -13.40 -7.00 16.06
C ARG A 189 -14.17 -8.32 15.94
N GLY A 190 -13.82 -9.32 16.75
CA GLY A 190 -14.47 -10.63 16.75
C GLY A 190 -14.33 -11.43 15.44
N LEU A 191 -13.43 -11.04 14.55
CA LEU A 191 -13.13 -11.76 13.31
C LEU A 191 -11.88 -12.62 13.48
N GLU A 192 -11.77 -13.68 12.67
CA GLU A 192 -10.52 -14.41 12.53
C GLU A 192 -9.41 -13.47 12.04
N LYS A 193 -8.24 -13.58 12.67
CA LYS A 193 -7.06 -12.79 12.31
C LYS A 193 -6.54 -13.25 10.95
N THR A 194 -6.14 -12.30 10.12
CA THR A 194 -5.36 -12.64 8.94
C THR A 194 -3.98 -13.19 9.35
N LYS A 195 -3.32 -13.93 8.46
CA LYS A 195 -1.94 -14.40 8.68
C LYS A 195 -1.00 -13.23 9.01
N GLU A 196 -1.20 -12.10 8.34
CA GLU A 196 -0.44 -10.87 8.54
C GLU A 196 -0.73 -10.22 9.91
N GLU A 197 -1.99 -10.13 10.32
CA GLU A 197 -2.38 -9.62 11.64
C GLU A 197 -1.77 -10.47 12.76
N ALA A 198 -1.77 -11.79 12.61
CA ALA A 198 -1.16 -12.73 13.55
C ALA A 198 0.37 -12.59 13.60
N GLU A 199 1.03 -12.39 12.46
CA GLU A 199 2.47 -12.16 12.38
C GLU A 199 2.88 -10.83 13.04
N LEU A 200 2.16 -9.73 12.77
CA LEU A 200 2.43 -8.43 13.38
C LEU A 200 2.17 -8.37 14.89
N GLU A 201 1.27 -9.21 15.39
CA GLU A 201 0.99 -9.35 16.82
C GLU A 201 2.06 -10.20 17.52
N SER A 202 2.45 -11.33 16.94
CA SER A 202 3.41 -12.27 17.53
C SER A 202 4.87 -11.85 17.34
N ASN A 203 5.19 -11.09 16.30
CA ASN A 203 6.54 -10.68 15.96
C ASN A 203 6.72 -9.16 16.10
N ASN A 204 7.05 -8.72 17.31
CA ASN A 204 7.31 -7.30 17.62
C ASN A 204 8.41 -6.70 16.73
N LEU A 205 9.44 -7.46 16.40
CA LEU A 205 10.55 -6.98 15.59
C LEU A 205 10.12 -6.75 14.14
N PHE A 206 9.37 -7.69 13.55
CA PHE A 206 8.82 -7.54 12.22
C PHE A 206 7.91 -6.30 12.13
N ARG A 207 7.03 -6.11 13.12
CA ARG A 207 6.19 -4.91 13.19
C ARG A 207 7.02 -3.63 13.22
N GLN A 208 8.01 -3.54 14.10
CA GLN A 208 8.87 -2.36 14.19
C GLN A 208 9.59 -2.09 12.87
N LYS A 209 10.03 -3.13 12.15
CA LYS A 209 10.63 -2.99 10.82
C LYS A 209 9.64 -2.44 9.80
N VAL A 210 8.39 -2.88 9.81
CA VAL A 210 7.34 -2.35 8.92
C VAL A 210 7.07 -0.88 9.23
N GLU A 211 6.85 -0.55 10.50
CA GLU A 211 6.60 0.83 10.95
C GLU A 211 7.76 1.76 10.59
N GLU A 212 8.99 1.33 10.87
CA GLU A 212 10.19 2.08 10.52
C GLU A 212 10.37 2.21 9.01
N SER A 213 10.06 1.17 8.24
CA SER A 213 10.10 1.25 6.78
C SER A 213 9.15 2.31 6.25
N TYR A 214 7.93 2.44 6.79
CA TYR A 214 7.03 3.54 6.43
C TYR A 214 7.61 4.92 6.73
N ARG A 215 8.29 5.10 7.87
CA ARG A 215 8.91 6.38 8.26
C ARG A 215 10.06 6.78 7.34
N ARG A 216 10.78 5.81 6.80
CA ARG A 216 11.91 6.04 5.89
C ARG A 216 11.50 6.32 4.45
N MET A 217 10.24 6.06 4.07
CA MET A 217 9.71 6.31 2.72
C MET A 217 9.79 7.79 2.34
N VAL A 218 10.10 8.05 1.07
CA VAL A 218 10.32 9.39 0.53
C VAL A 218 9.73 9.52 -0.88
N ASN A 219 9.45 10.78 -1.26
CA ASN A 219 8.95 11.17 -2.59
C ASN A 219 7.61 10.51 -3.01
N PRO A 220 6.54 10.50 -2.20
CA PRO A 220 6.34 11.36 -1.04
C PRO A 220 6.59 10.64 0.29
N ALA A 221 6.98 11.43 1.30
CA ALA A 221 7.11 10.95 2.66
C ALA A 221 5.74 10.81 3.33
N CYS A 222 5.64 9.87 4.27
CA CYS A 222 4.47 9.68 5.11
C CYS A 222 4.30 10.85 6.09
N GLN A 223 3.12 11.47 6.11
CA GLN A 223 2.71 12.37 7.18
C GLN A 223 2.02 11.55 8.27
N GLU A 224 2.65 11.39 9.43
CA GLU A 224 2.08 10.64 10.53
C GLU A 224 0.84 11.33 11.11
N VAL A 225 -0.18 10.54 11.43
CA VAL A 225 -1.40 10.97 12.10
C VAL A 225 -1.68 9.99 13.23
N ASP A 226 -1.67 10.50 14.46
CA ASP A 226 -2.05 9.72 15.63
C ASP A 226 -3.55 9.38 15.58
N ALA A 227 -3.85 8.08 15.53
CA ALA A 227 -5.20 7.54 15.48
C ALA A 227 -5.76 7.13 16.86
N SER A 228 -5.07 7.52 17.93
CA SER A 228 -5.50 7.31 19.32
C SER A 228 -6.72 8.14 19.74
N PRO A 229 -6.89 9.41 19.30
CA PRO A 229 -8.06 10.23 19.63
C PRO A 229 -9.39 9.71 19.05
N SER A 230 -10.47 10.45 19.30
CA SER A 230 -11.80 10.12 18.74
C SER A 230 -11.82 10.17 17.21
N LYS A 231 -12.78 9.47 16.59
CA LYS A 231 -12.93 9.43 15.12
C LYS A 231 -13.08 10.84 14.54
N GLU A 232 -13.82 11.69 15.24
CA GLU A 232 -14.11 13.07 14.87
C GLU A 232 -12.85 13.95 14.94
N GLU A 233 -12.02 13.78 15.97
CA GLU A 233 -10.75 14.51 16.10
C GLU A 233 -9.72 14.09 15.05
N VAL A 234 -9.62 12.78 14.79
CA VAL A 234 -8.74 12.25 13.73
C VAL A 234 -9.21 12.75 12.37
N LEU A 235 -10.51 12.70 12.08
CA LEU A 235 -11.08 13.24 10.84
C LEU A 235 -10.76 14.74 10.68
N LYS A 236 -10.97 15.54 11.73
CA LYS A 236 -10.66 16.98 11.71
C LYS A 236 -9.19 17.23 11.39
N THR A 237 -8.30 16.50 12.04
CA THR A 237 -6.84 16.59 11.81
C THR A 237 -6.49 16.26 10.37
N VAL A 238 -7.06 15.19 9.84
CA VAL A 238 -6.83 14.72 8.47
C VAL A 238 -7.34 15.74 7.44
N LEU A 239 -8.54 16.29 7.62
CA LEU A 239 -9.07 17.33 6.73
C LEU A 239 -8.21 18.60 6.75
N GLN A 240 -7.67 18.98 7.92
CA GLN A 240 -6.73 20.11 8.02
C GLN A 240 -5.42 19.84 7.27
N LEU A 241 -4.87 18.63 7.35
CA LEU A 241 -3.67 18.24 6.60
C LEU A 241 -3.94 18.24 5.09
N ILE A 242 -5.07 17.68 4.66
CA ILE A 242 -5.48 17.68 3.24
C ILE A 242 -5.59 19.12 2.74
N LYS A 243 -6.27 20.00 3.46
CA LYS A 243 -6.35 21.43 3.11
C LYS A 243 -4.98 22.09 3.02
N LYS A 244 -4.10 21.83 3.99
CA LYS A 244 -2.74 22.39 4.05
C LYS A 244 -1.88 21.98 2.85
N TYR A 245 -1.89 20.69 2.49
CA TYR A 245 -0.98 20.15 1.47
C TYR A 245 -1.57 20.12 0.06
N CYS A 246 -2.90 20.04 -0.07
CA CYS A 246 -3.59 19.89 -1.36
C CYS A 246 -4.40 21.11 -1.78
N GLY A 247 -4.61 22.11 -0.89
CA GLY A 247 -5.35 23.33 -1.21
C GLY A 247 -6.86 23.15 -1.36
N LEU A 248 -7.43 22.08 -0.79
CA LEU A 248 -8.88 21.81 -0.74
C LEU A 248 -9.59 22.60 0.39
#